data_AF-A0A2V8ZLS4-F1
#
_entry.id   AF-A0A2V8ZLS4-F1
#
_cell.length_a   1.000
_cell.length_b   1.000
_cell.length_c   1.000
_cell.angle_alpha   90.00
_cell.angle_beta   90.00
_cell.angle_gamma   90.00
#
_symmetry.space_group_name_H-M   'P 1'
#
loop_
_entity.id
_entity.type
_entity.pdbx_description
1 polymer ?
#
loop_
_entity_poly.entity_id
_entity_poly.type
_entity_poly.pdbx_seq_one_letter_code
_entity_poly.pdbx_strand_id
1 'polypeptide(L)' 'MKDQLEGLVNQMVERGIYFDEAIGEFEKRFIKRVLDRANGNQSRAAQLLGIHRNTLSRKIEEYKLDTNGHRRRSR' A
#
# COMPACT_ATOMS: atom_id res chain seq x y z
N MET A 1 -4.25 15.11 11.40
CA MET A 1 -3.39 14.13 10.69
C MET A 1 -2.14 13.82 11.50
N LYS A 2 -1.40 14.84 11.97
CA LYS A 2 -0.23 14.64 12.84
C LYS A 2 -0.57 13.87 14.12
N ASP A 3 -1.63 14.27 14.82
CA ASP A 3 -2.01 13.63 16.11
C ASP A 3 -2.46 12.17 15.96
N GLN A 4 -3.12 11.84 14.84
CA GLN A 4 -3.55 10.47 14.55
C GLN A 4 -2.38 9.56 14.16
N LEU A 5 -1.39 10.10 13.43
CA LEU A 5 -0.19 9.36 13.07
C LEU A 5 0.69 9.12 14.29
N GLU A 6 0.84 10.13 15.15
CA GLU A 6 1.60 10.03 16.39
C GLU A 6 0.99 9.00 17.35
N GLY A 7 -0.34 9.00 17.50
CA GLY A 7 -1.04 7.96 18.26
C GLY A 7 -0.84 6.55 17.70
N LEU A 8 -0.84 6.38 16.37
CA LEU A 8 -0.56 5.09 15.75
C LEU A 8 0.89 4.65 16.00
N VAL A 9 1.86 5.56 15.85
CA VAL A 9 3.27 5.26 16.09
C VAL A 9 3.49 4.83 17.53
N ASN A 10 2.92 5.54 18.51
CA ASN A 10 3.01 5.16 19.92
C ASN A 10 2.48 3.74 20.16
N GLN A 11 1.31 3.40 19.60
CA GLN A 11 0.76 2.05 19.71
C GLN A 11 1.65 0.97 19.07
N MET A 12 2.31 1.27 17.95
CA MET A 12 3.23 0.33 17.30
C MET A 12 4.48 0.09 18.14
N VAL A 13 5.03 1.15 18.75
CA VAL A 13 6.18 1.08 19.66
C VAL A 13 5.82 0.32 20.93
N GLU A 14 4.68 0.61 21.56
CA GLU A 14 4.21 -0.08 22.77
C GLU A 14 3.98 -1.58 22.55
N ARG A 15 3.57 -1.96 21.33
CA ARG A 15 3.35 -3.36 20.94
C ARG A 15 4.63 -4.07 20.50
N GLY A 16 5.77 -3.38 20.49
CA GLY A 16 7.06 -3.96 20.10
C GLY A 16 7.16 -4.28 18.61
N ILE A 17 6.43 -3.57 17.75
CA ILE A 17 6.54 -3.75 16.29
C ILE A 17 7.87 -3.18 15.82
N TYR A 18 8.65 -3.97 15.09
CA TYR A 18 9.92 -3.49 14.55
C TYR A 18 9.69 -2.47 13.42
N PHE A 19 10.66 -1.56 13.26
CA PHE A 19 10.59 -0.50 12.26
C PHE A 19 10.39 -1.05 10.83
N ASP A 20 11.09 -2.12 10.46
CA ASP A 20 10.97 -2.74 9.14
C ASP A 20 9.58 -3.35 8.91
N GLU A 21 8.96 -3.94 9.93
CA GLU A 21 7.59 -4.46 9.86
C GLU A 21 6.59 -3.32 9.70
N ALA A 22 6.80 -2.21 10.42
CA ALA A 22 5.97 -1.02 10.32
C ALA A 22 6.00 -0.42 8.92
N ILE A 23 7.19 -0.30 8.33
CA ILE A 23 7.36 0.16 6.94
C ILE A 23 6.66 -0.78 5.97
N GLY A 24 6.90 -2.09 6.09
CA GLY A 24 6.30 -3.08 5.18
C GLY A 24 4.77 -3.06 5.22
N GLU A 25 4.17 -3.00 6.41
CA GLU A 25 2.73 -2.92 6.57
C GLU A 25 2.15 -1.59 6.05
N PHE A 26 2.83 -0.48 6.32
CA PHE A 26 2.42 0.82 5.79
C PHE A 26 2.45 0.82 4.26
N GLU A 27 3.57 0.41 3.68
CA GLU A 27 3.78 0.41 2.24
C GLU A 27 2.75 -0.48 1.52
N LYS A 28 2.55 -1.70 2.03
CA LYS A 28 1.53 -2.63 1.52
C LYS A 28 0.14 -2.02 1.51
N ARG A 29 -0.29 -1.41 2.63
CA ARG A 29 -1.62 -0.81 2.78
C ARG A 29 -1.79 0.42 1.90
N PHE A 30 -0.75 1.25 1.82
CA PHE A 30 -0.76 2.47 1.02
C PHE A 30 -0.85 2.17 -0.48
N ILE A 31 0.00 1.26 -0.98
CA ILE A 31 -0.02 0.83 -2.38
C ILE A 31 -1.36 0.20 -2.75
N LYS A 32 -1.91 -0.67 -1.89
CA LYS A 32 -3.23 -1.27 -2.11
C LYS A 32 -4.31 -0.19 -2.25
N ARG A 33 -4.33 0.80 -1.37
CA ARG A 33 -5.32 1.88 -1.41
C ARG A 33 -5.22 2.72 -2.68
N VAL A 34 -4.01 2.96 -3.17
CA VAL A 34 -3.80 3.69 -4.44
C VAL A 34 -4.20 2.84 -5.65
N LEU A 35 -3.92 1.53 -5.64
CA LEU A 35 -4.39 0.60 -6.67
C LEU A 35 -5.92 0.56 -6.73
N ASP A 36 -6.59 0.50 -5.57
CA ASP A 36 -8.06 0.55 -5.49
C ASP A 36 -8.59 1.86 -6.10
N ARG A 37 -7.98 3.00 -5.77
CA ARG A 37 -8.36 4.31 -6.34
C ARG A 37 -8.11 4.40 -7.85
N ALA A 38 -7.13 3.65 -8.35
CA ALA A 38 -6.82 3.55 -9.76
C ALA A 38 -7.64 2.48 -10.50
N ASN A 39 -8.60 1.83 -9.83
CA ASN A 39 -9.35 0.68 -10.36
C ASN A 39 -8.41 -0.42 -10.91
N GLY A 40 -7.30 -0.67 -10.23
CA GLY A 40 -6.33 -1.71 -10.61
C GLY A 40 -5.45 -1.33 -11.80
N ASN A 41 -5.58 -0.12 -12.35
CA ASN A 41 -4.69 0.37 -13.39
C ASN A 41 -3.33 0.73 -12.78
N GLN A 42 -2.35 -0.16 -12.97
CA GLN A 42 -1.00 0.00 -12.43
C GLN A 42 -0.29 1.24 -12.96
N SER A 43 -0.49 1.62 -14.23
CA SER A 43 0.16 2.82 -14.79
C SER A 43 -0.36 4.08 -14.12
N ARG A 44 -1.68 4.16 -13.91
CA ARG A 44 -2.30 5.27 -13.17
C ARG A 44 -1.91 5.27 -11.70
N ALA A 45 -1.87 4.09 -11.06
CA ALA A 45 -1.43 3.97 -9.67
C ALA A 45 0.03 4.38 -9.48
N ALA A 46 0.92 4.03 -10.41
CA ALA A 46 2.32 4.44 -10.40
C ALA A 46 2.46 5.96 -10.50
N GLN A 47 1.67 6.61 -11.36
CA GLN A 47 1.60 8.07 -11.44
C GLN A 47 1.11 8.71 -10.13
N LEU A 48 0.07 8.15 -9.50
CA LEU A 48 -0.45 8.65 -8.21
C LEU A 48 0.54 8.47 -7.05
N LEU A 49 1.33 7.40 -7.08
CA LEU A 49 2.39 7.14 -6.11
C LEU A 49 3.66 7.94 -6.39
N GLY A 50 3.81 8.52 -7.59
CA GLY A 50 5.03 9.21 -8.00
C GLY A 50 6.23 8.28 -8.20
N ILE A 51 5.99 6.99 -8.51
CA ILE A 51 7.03 5.99 -8.71
C ILE A 51 6.99 5.41 -10.11
N HIS A 52 8.10 4.81 -10.54
CA HIS A 52 8.14 4.10 -11.82
C HIS A 52 7.22 2.86 -11.78
N ARG A 53 6.51 2.58 -12.88
CA ARG A 53 5.59 1.43 -12.99
C ARG A 53 6.28 0.10 -12.65
N ASN A 54 7.53 -0.10 -13.09
CA ASN A 54 8.27 -1.34 -12.79
C ASN A 54 8.52 -1.52 -11.30
N THR A 55 8.77 -0.43 -10.57
CA THR A 55 8.91 -0.45 -9.11
C THR A 55 7.61 -0.84 -8.45
N LEU A 56 6.49 -0.26 -8.89
CA LEU A 56 5.16 -0.65 -8.42
C LEU A 56 4.86 -2.13 -8.71
N SER A 57 5.19 -2.62 -9.90
CA SER A 57 4.98 -4.03 -10.28
C SER A 57 5.73 -4.98 -9.34
N ARG A 58 7.01 -4.71 -9.06
CA ARG A 58 7.81 -5.51 -8.11
C ARG A 58 7.21 -5.50 -6.71
N LYS A 59 6.77 -4.33 -6.22
CA LYS A 59 6.13 -4.21 -4.90
C LYS A 59 4.79 -4.94 -4.82
N ILE A 60 4.01 -4.95 -5.90
CA ILE A 60 2.76 -5.72 -5.98
C ILE A 60 3.05 -7.22 -5.85
N GLU A 61 4.08 -7.72 -6.52
CA GLU A 61 4.50 -9.12 -6.45
C GLU A 61 5.04 -9.48 -5.06
N GLU A 62 5.93 -8.65 -4.53
CA GLU A 62 6.55 -8.80 -3.20
C GLU A 62 5.49 -8.89 -2.09
N TYR A 63 4.50 -8.00 -2.11
CA TYR A 63 3.43 -7.98 -1.11
C TYR A 63 2.23 -8.85 -1.45
N LYS A 64 2.29 -9.60 -2.57
CA LYS A 64 1.19 -10.44 -3.10
C LYS A 64 -0.15 -9.69 -3.11
N LEU A 65 -0.12 -8.44 -3.58
CA LEU A 65 -1.31 -7.59 -3.62
C LEU A 65 -2.27 -8.07 -4.71
N ASP A 66 -3.45 -8.53 -4.29
CA ASP A 66 -4.46 -9.02 -5.22
C ASP A 66 -5.09 -7.85 -6.00
N THR A 67 -4.70 -7.72 -7.26
CA THR A 67 -5.26 -6.74 -8.20
C THR A 67 -6.51 -7.26 -8.90
N ASN A 68 -6.86 -8.55 -8.75
CA ASN A 68 -7.97 -9.18 -9.46
C ASN A 68 -9.36 -8.94 -8.82
N GLY A 69 -9.42 -8.37 -7.62
CA GLY A 69 -10.69 -8.02 -6.97
C GLY A 69 -11.57 -7.07 -7.80
N HIS A 70 -10.98 -6.31 -8.72
CA HIS A 70 -11.71 -5.41 -9.62
C HIS A 70 -12.16 -6.05 -10.93
N ARG A 71 -11.45 -7.07 -11.45
CA ARG A 71 -11.92 -7.83 -12.62
C ARG A 71 -13.16 -8.67 -12.32
N ARG A 72 -13.32 -9.13 -11.07
CA ARG A 72 -14.47 -9.94 -10.64
C ARG A 72 -15.76 -9.13 -10.42
N ARG A 73 -15.69 -7.82 -10.16
CA ARG A 73 -16.88 -6.96 -9.98
C ARG A 73 -17.49 -6.45 -11.28
N SER A 74 -16.88 -6.75 -12.43
CA SER A 74 -17.34 -6.32 -13.76
C SER A 74 -18.07 -7.44 -14.53
N ARG A 75 -18.51 -8.50 -13.85
CA ARG A 75 -19.36 -9.55 -14.41
C ARG A 75 -20.64 -9.67 -13.58
#